data_AF-X0HUL2-F1
#
_entry.id   AF-X0HUL2-F1
#
_cell.length_a   1.000
_cell.length_b   1.000
_cell.length_c   1.000
_cell.angle_alpha   90.00
_cell.angle_beta   90.00
_cell.angle_gamma   90.00
#
_symmetry.space_group_name_H-M   'P 1'
#
loop_
_entity.id
_entity.type
_entity.pdbx_description
1 polymer ?
#
loop_
_entity_poly.entity_id
_entity_poly.type
_entity_poly.pdbx_seq_one_letter_code
_entity_poly.pdbx_strand_id
1 'polypeptide(L)'
;MVKELKEADNNDASLPSLSEIRYAFRILTQEPNMQKFCIFTDGLDDHIKVLVSSRPIPACVAIYQNLPKLKLQDLTRKDIGAYVKDVIGGHPYMKRLLRRSPDGARSVINQLVDKSSGVFLWVVLACRSLLSGFEDCDRLPELQKRVDELPPELEDFFDLMLAKINQRYQYQGAYLLRLCYESQRASRSPGCPALANMDTLALALVDDLDVSANSIAGLSWQDKIDLCTVLEGRLRSRCGGLLETQPAGNKNGQLVGGVVVFMHRTVFEYLSNESVWEQDCLRTDPYGPAVATGLSMRDLYHMILHVAELDKEGKSQRIEAQVISALRSGLFWTQRGDAIGFFEQLPHFLSGLVACKYEPKDPVLSALAKACHELPGTATRNYLHAPLLLAADIGAREYKIC
;
A
#
# COMPACT_ATOMS: atom_id res chain seq x y z
N MET A 1 11.91 -40.81 -1.11
CA MET A 1 13.23 -40.67 -0.46
C MET A 1 14.34 -41.44 -1.19
N VAL A 2 14.38 -42.78 -1.24
CA VAL A 2 15.41 -43.50 -2.05
C VAL A 2 15.01 -43.68 -3.53
N LYS A 3 13.73 -43.51 -3.86
CA LYS A 3 13.21 -43.63 -5.22
C LYS A 3 13.52 -42.42 -6.13
N GLU A 4 13.58 -41.21 -5.58
CA GLU A 4 13.83 -39.98 -6.37
C GLU A 4 15.32 -39.76 -6.69
N LEU A 5 16.21 -40.42 -5.97
CA LEU A 5 17.66 -40.39 -6.21
C LEU A 5 18.14 -41.41 -7.26
N LYS A 6 17.25 -42.30 -7.73
CA LYS A 6 17.61 -43.41 -8.64
C LYS A 6 17.27 -43.16 -10.11
N GLU A 7 16.66 -42.03 -10.45
CA GLU A 7 16.33 -41.66 -11.84
C GLU A 7 17.27 -40.57 -12.34
N ALA A 8 18.56 -40.90 -12.48
CA ALA A 8 19.52 -40.17 -13.32
C ALA A 8 20.84 -40.93 -13.32
N ASP A 9 20.95 -41.96 -14.16
CA ASP A 9 22.24 -42.54 -14.51
C ASP A 9 22.37 -42.51 -16.03
N ASN A 10 23.20 -41.56 -16.48
CA ASN A 10 23.87 -41.42 -17.77
C ASN A 10 24.05 -39.93 -18.09
N ASN A 11 24.97 -39.26 -17.38
CA ASN A 11 25.95 -38.33 -17.95
C ASN A 11 26.72 -37.62 -16.81
N ASP A 12 28.05 -37.67 -16.94
CA ASP A 12 29.07 -36.89 -16.22
C ASP A 12 28.92 -36.78 -14.69
N ALA A 13 29.64 -37.64 -13.96
CA ALA A 13 29.68 -37.71 -12.50
C ALA A 13 30.28 -36.45 -11.81
N SER A 14 30.51 -35.37 -12.55
CA SER A 14 31.05 -34.09 -12.07
C SER A 14 29.98 -33.03 -11.81
N LEU A 15 28.74 -33.22 -12.29
CA LEU A 15 27.65 -32.25 -12.16
C LEU A 15 26.45 -32.82 -11.39
N PRO A 16 25.81 -32.03 -10.51
CA PRO A 16 24.63 -32.47 -9.78
C PRO A 16 23.44 -32.66 -10.71
N SER A 17 22.72 -33.76 -10.54
CA SER A 17 21.49 -34.08 -11.26
C SER A 17 20.39 -33.05 -11.00
N LEU A 18 19.41 -32.94 -11.91
CA LEU A 18 18.23 -32.08 -11.74
C LEU A 18 17.49 -32.36 -10.41
N SER A 19 17.48 -33.63 -10.00
CA SER A 19 16.87 -34.09 -8.74
C SER A 19 17.65 -33.57 -7.53
N GLU A 20 18.98 -33.59 -7.57
CA GLU A 20 19.84 -33.04 -6.52
C GLU A 20 19.75 -31.52 -6.47
N ILE A 21 19.69 -30.83 -7.61
CA ILE A 21 19.48 -29.38 -7.68
C ILE A 21 18.12 -29.03 -7.08
N ARG A 22 17.03 -29.69 -7.51
CA ARG A 22 15.68 -29.47 -6.95
C ARG A 22 15.64 -29.70 -5.44
N TYR A 23 16.34 -30.74 -4.97
CA TYR A 23 16.44 -31.04 -3.56
C TYR A 23 17.22 -29.95 -2.81
N ALA A 24 18.37 -29.53 -3.33
CA ALA A 24 19.16 -28.44 -2.76
C ALA A 24 18.36 -27.14 -2.68
N PHE A 25 17.62 -26.77 -3.73
CA PHE A 25 16.73 -25.61 -3.73
C PHE A 25 15.57 -25.73 -2.74
N ARG A 26 15.11 -26.94 -2.45
CA ARG A 26 14.07 -27.20 -1.45
C ARG A 26 14.59 -27.13 -0.02
N ILE A 27 15.87 -27.48 0.21
CA ILE A 27 16.54 -27.36 1.51
C ILE A 27 16.97 -25.92 1.79
N LEU A 28 17.57 -25.25 0.80
CA LEU A 28 17.50 -23.78 0.69
C LEU A 28 16.00 -23.40 0.64
N THR A 29 15.49 -22.17 0.66
CA THR A 29 14.01 -21.91 0.78
C THR A 29 13.30 -22.42 2.06
N GLN A 30 13.62 -23.59 2.63
CA GLN A 30 13.07 -24.08 3.90
C GLN A 30 13.90 -23.65 5.12
N GLU A 31 15.13 -23.18 4.91
CA GLU A 31 15.97 -22.63 5.97
C GLU A 31 15.37 -21.33 6.56
N PRO A 32 14.98 -21.32 7.85
CA PRO A 32 14.24 -20.22 8.46
C PRO A 32 15.06 -18.92 8.62
N ASN A 33 16.40 -19.02 8.51
CA ASN A 33 17.32 -17.88 8.59
C ASN A 33 17.80 -17.36 7.22
N MET A 34 17.24 -17.87 6.12
CA MET A 34 17.67 -17.45 4.80
C MET A 34 17.13 -16.05 4.50
N GLN A 35 18.02 -15.05 4.46
CA GLN A 35 17.69 -13.71 3.98
C GLN A 35 17.19 -13.75 2.52
N LYS A 36 16.48 -12.73 2.05
CA LYS A 36 15.88 -12.69 0.71
C LYS A 36 16.95 -12.76 -0.38
N PHE A 37 17.13 -13.91 -1.02
CA PHE A 37 18.01 -14.08 -2.19
C PHE A 37 17.20 -14.08 -3.50
N CYS A 38 17.83 -13.62 -4.58
CA CYS A 38 17.32 -13.76 -5.94
C CYS A 38 18.36 -14.54 -6.74
N ILE A 39 17.96 -15.65 -7.37
CA ILE A 39 18.84 -16.50 -8.16
C ILE A 39 18.46 -16.33 -9.62
N PHE A 40 19.39 -15.79 -10.41
CA PHE A 40 19.27 -15.72 -11.86
C PHE A 40 20.02 -16.90 -12.46
N THR A 41 19.32 -17.75 -13.20
CA THR A 41 19.93 -18.80 -14.03
C THR A 41 19.88 -18.33 -15.47
N ASP A 42 21.06 -18.07 -16.04
CA ASP A 42 21.23 -17.80 -17.46
C ASP A 42 21.60 -19.11 -18.14
N GLY A 43 20.70 -19.62 -19.00
CA GLY A 43 20.76 -20.97 -19.59
C GLY A 43 21.71 -21.10 -20.78
N LEU A 44 22.81 -20.35 -20.79
CA LEU A 44 23.71 -20.27 -21.94
C LEU A 44 24.96 -21.17 -21.85
N ASP A 45 25.30 -21.70 -20.67
CA ASP A 45 26.49 -22.56 -20.46
C ASP A 45 26.20 -23.73 -19.51
N ASP A 46 27.03 -24.80 -19.54
CA ASP A 46 27.01 -25.95 -18.61
C ASP A 46 27.39 -25.59 -17.15
N HIS A 47 27.50 -24.30 -16.83
CA HIS A 47 27.95 -23.78 -15.54
C HIS A 47 26.89 -22.91 -14.87
N ILE A 48 26.66 -23.14 -13.57
CA ILE A 48 25.76 -22.32 -12.75
C ILE A 48 26.46 -20.97 -12.46
N LYS A 49 25.88 -19.88 -12.94
CA LYS A 49 26.27 -18.51 -12.58
C LYS A 49 25.37 -18.03 -11.44
N VAL A 50 25.97 -17.46 -10.38
CA VAL A 50 25.23 -16.95 -9.22
C VAL A 50 25.51 -15.46 -9.07
N LEU A 51 24.46 -14.65 -9.07
CA LEU A 51 24.51 -13.23 -8.71
C LEU A 51 24.04 -13.05 -7.27
N VAL A 52 24.93 -12.57 -6.40
CA VAL A 52 24.61 -12.29 -4.99
C VAL A 52 24.55 -10.79 -4.79
N SER A 53 23.46 -10.32 -4.17
CA SER A 53 23.30 -8.93 -3.75
C SER A 53 23.24 -8.87 -2.22
N SER A 54 24.05 -8.02 -1.61
CA SER A 54 24.05 -7.78 -0.17
C SER A 54 24.40 -6.33 0.14
N ARG A 55 24.02 -5.85 1.34
CA ARG A 55 24.68 -4.66 1.93
C ARG A 55 26.18 -4.97 2.14
N PRO A 56 27.07 -3.97 2.22
CA PRO A 56 28.51 -4.17 2.43
C PRO A 56 28.82 -4.59 3.87
N ILE A 57 28.22 -5.68 4.33
CA ILE A 57 28.41 -6.26 5.65
C ILE A 57 29.83 -6.88 5.69
N PRO A 58 30.61 -6.68 6.77
CA PRO A 58 32.00 -7.16 6.84
C PRO A 58 32.19 -8.62 6.43
N ALA A 59 31.28 -9.50 6.86
CA ALA A 59 31.31 -10.93 6.49
C ALA A 59 31.21 -11.14 4.97
N CYS A 60 30.26 -10.48 4.30
CA CYS A 60 30.08 -10.57 2.85
C CYS A 60 31.29 -9.96 2.11
N VAL A 61 31.79 -8.82 2.59
CA VAL A 61 32.96 -8.15 1.99
C VAL A 61 34.19 -9.05 2.07
N ALA A 62 34.42 -9.70 3.22
CA ALA A 62 35.54 -10.60 3.44
C ALA A 62 35.45 -11.88 2.59
N ILE A 63 34.30 -12.57 2.61
CA ILE A 63 34.11 -13.85 1.89
C ILE A 63 34.22 -13.64 0.38
N TYR A 64 33.62 -12.59 -0.16
CA TYR A 64 33.55 -12.36 -1.59
C TYR A 64 34.62 -11.38 -2.09
N GLN A 65 35.67 -11.11 -1.30
CA GLN A 65 36.61 -10.02 -1.60
C GLN A 65 37.26 -10.11 -2.98
N ASN A 66 37.55 -11.32 -3.44
CA ASN A 66 38.27 -11.61 -4.69
C ASN A 66 37.35 -11.92 -5.89
N LEU A 67 36.03 -11.84 -5.71
CA LEU A 67 35.08 -12.08 -6.79
C LEU A 67 34.75 -10.78 -7.55
N PRO A 68 34.28 -10.88 -8.80
CA PRO A 68 33.71 -9.74 -9.53
C PRO A 68 32.56 -9.11 -8.74
N LYS A 69 32.53 -7.78 -8.65
CA LYS A 69 31.50 -7.05 -7.90
C LYS A 69 30.99 -5.87 -8.72
N LEU A 70 29.69 -5.63 -8.60
CA LEU A 70 29.05 -4.43 -9.07
C LEU A 70 28.67 -3.58 -7.87
N LYS A 71 29.21 -2.36 -7.79
CA LYS A 71 28.80 -1.37 -6.79
C LYS A 71 27.63 -0.60 -7.36
N LEU A 72 26.43 -0.88 -6.86
CA LEU A 72 25.21 -0.28 -7.40
C LEU A 72 25.27 1.25 -7.38
N GLN A 73 25.86 1.86 -6.33
CA GLN A 73 25.97 3.31 -6.23
C GLN A 73 26.83 3.94 -7.32
N ASP A 74 27.82 3.22 -7.85
CA ASP A 74 28.68 3.71 -8.93
C ASP A 74 27.92 3.64 -10.27
N LEU A 75 27.08 2.61 -10.42
CA LEU A 75 26.28 2.37 -11.62
C LEU A 75 25.09 3.33 -11.74
N THR A 76 24.43 3.65 -10.63
CA THR A 76 23.25 4.54 -10.64
C THR A 76 23.62 6.03 -10.65
N ARG A 77 24.86 6.38 -10.32
CA ARG A 77 25.33 7.77 -10.21
C ARG A 77 25.05 8.61 -11.47
N LYS A 78 25.26 8.02 -12.65
CA LYS A 78 25.05 8.73 -13.93
C LYS A 78 23.56 9.04 -14.15
N ASP A 79 22.68 8.07 -13.91
CA ASP A 79 21.24 8.22 -14.08
C ASP A 79 20.66 9.18 -13.04
N ILE A 80 21.13 9.10 -11.80
CA ILE A 80 20.82 10.07 -10.74
C ILE A 80 21.25 11.48 -11.16
N GLY A 81 22.47 11.64 -11.66
CA GLY A 81 22.96 12.93 -12.15
C GLY A 81 22.13 13.49 -13.31
N ALA A 82 21.69 12.63 -14.24
CA ALA A 82 20.78 13.01 -15.31
C ALA A 82 19.42 13.45 -14.78
N TYR A 83 18.84 12.70 -13.83
CA TYR A 83 17.58 13.03 -13.19
C TYR A 83 17.63 14.38 -12.45
N VAL A 84 18.67 14.60 -11.61
CA VAL A 84 18.85 15.88 -10.91
C VAL A 84 19.00 17.04 -11.89
N LYS A 85 19.79 16.85 -12.95
CA LYS A 85 19.98 17.88 -13.97
C LYS A 85 18.67 18.22 -14.68
N ASP A 86 17.82 17.25 -14.94
CA ASP A 86 16.52 17.46 -15.58
C ASP A 86 15.54 18.17 -14.65
N VAL A 87 15.31 17.62 -13.45
CA VAL A 87 14.33 18.12 -12.49
C VAL A 87 14.76 19.45 -11.87
N ILE A 88 15.99 19.54 -11.37
CA ILE A 88 16.50 20.72 -10.66
C ILE A 88 17.21 21.66 -11.63
N GLY A 89 18.16 21.15 -12.42
CA GLY A 89 18.91 21.98 -13.37
C GLY A 89 18.05 22.59 -14.49
N GLY A 90 16.99 21.88 -14.90
CA GLY A 90 16.02 22.34 -15.88
C GLY A 90 15.10 23.45 -15.37
N HIS A 91 14.92 23.56 -14.05
CA HIS A 91 13.98 24.47 -13.41
C HIS A 91 14.35 25.95 -13.64
N PRO A 92 13.38 26.84 -13.97
CA PRO A 92 13.66 28.25 -14.25
C PRO A 92 14.38 28.99 -13.10
N TYR A 93 14.06 28.63 -11.84
CA TYR A 93 14.72 29.20 -10.66
C TYR A 93 16.22 28.86 -10.64
N MET A 94 16.56 27.58 -10.82
CA MET A 94 17.94 27.11 -10.85
C MET A 94 18.71 27.67 -12.04
N LYS A 95 18.08 27.79 -13.22
CA LYS A 95 18.68 28.47 -14.38
C LYS A 95 19.08 29.93 -14.09
N ARG A 96 18.28 30.66 -13.31
CA ARG A 96 18.63 32.02 -12.86
C ARG A 96 19.82 32.00 -11.90
N LEU A 97 19.85 31.06 -10.95
CA LEU A 97 20.98 30.90 -10.03
C LEU A 97 22.27 30.55 -10.77
N LEU A 98 22.23 29.60 -11.71
CA LEU A 98 23.37 29.21 -12.54
C LEU A 98 23.96 30.38 -13.33
N ARG A 99 23.14 31.35 -13.78
CA ARG A 99 23.63 32.57 -14.45
C ARG A 99 24.29 33.55 -13.50
N ARG A 100 23.83 33.64 -12.24
CA ARG A 100 24.31 34.62 -11.25
C ARG A 100 25.50 34.10 -10.42
N SER A 101 25.49 32.82 -10.09
CA SER A 101 26.49 32.15 -9.26
C SER A 101 26.64 30.69 -9.74
N PRO A 102 27.37 30.46 -10.84
CA PRO A 102 27.46 29.15 -11.48
C PRO A 102 28.08 28.09 -10.57
N ASP A 103 29.15 28.42 -9.85
CA ASP A 103 29.87 27.45 -9.02
C ASP A 103 29.04 27.00 -7.83
N GLY A 104 28.39 27.95 -7.15
CA GLY A 104 27.53 27.65 -6.03
C GLY A 104 26.29 26.85 -6.43
N ALA A 105 25.64 27.19 -7.55
CA ALA A 105 24.52 26.42 -8.07
C ALA A 105 24.91 24.99 -8.50
N ARG A 106 26.10 24.83 -9.11
CA ARG A 106 26.65 23.50 -9.43
C ARG A 106 27.00 22.69 -8.18
N SER A 107 27.47 23.35 -7.12
CA SER A 107 27.74 22.71 -5.83
C SER A 107 26.48 22.04 -5.27
N VAL A 108 25.35 22.77 -5.22
CA VAL A 108 24.07 22.21 -4.75
C VAL A 108 23.64 21.00 -5.58
N ILE A 109 23.77 21.08 -6.91
CA ILE A 109 23.43 19.97 -7.82
C ILE A 109 24.33 18.75 -7.56
N ASN A 110 25.64 18.95 -7.44
CA ASN A 110 26.60 17.86 -7.22
C ASN A 110 26.36 17.19 -5.87
N GLN A 111 26.08 17.96 -4.83
CA GLN A 111 25.82 17.42 -3.50
C GLN A 111 24.59 16.52 -3.45
N LEU A 112 23.53 16.81 -4.21
CA LEU A 112 22.39 15.90 -4.31
C LEU A 112 22.80 14.53 -4.86
N VAL A 113 23.64 14.54 -5.90
CA VAL A 113 24.13 13.31 -6.52
C VAL A 113 25.03 12.55 -5.55
N ASP A 114 25.95 13.25 -4.88
CA ASP A 114 26.90 12.66 -3.94
C ASP A 114 26.20 12.10 -2.69
N LYS A 115 25.32 12.88 -2.05
CA LYS A 115 24.59 12.44 -0.84
C LYS A 115 23.63 11.28 -1.10
N SER A 116 23.10 11.16 -2.32
CA SER A 116 22.17 10.07 -2.65
C SER A 116 22.73 8.67 -2.41
N SER A 117 24.06 8.50 -2.41
CA SER A 117 24.74 7.21 -2.23
C SER A 117 24.16 6.10 -3.13
N GLY A 118 23.68 6.48 -4.32
CA GLY A 118 23.09 5.55 -5.29
C GLY A 118 21.60 5.23 -5.09
N VAL A 119 20.93 5.82 -4.10
CA VAL A 119 19.53 5.57 -3.76
C VAL A 119 18.61 6.50 -4.55
N PHE A 120 17.89 5.95 -5.52
CA PHE A 120 17.05 6.74 -6.42
C PHE A 120 15.87 7.42 -5.70
N LEU A 121 15.24 6.71 -4.73
CA LEU A 121 14.15 7.30 -3.94
C LEU A 121 14.63 8.52 -3.15
N TRP A 122 15.83 8.45 -2.58
CA TRP A 122 16.42 9.54 -1.82
C TRP A 122 16.57 10.79 -2.68
N VAL A 123 17.09 10.65 -3.90
CA VAL A 123 17.26 11.82 -4.78
C VAL A 123 15.93 12.40 -5.24
N VAL A 124 14.89 11.57 -5.43
CA VAL A 124 13.54 12.05 -5.73
C VAL A 124 13.01 12.92 -4.58
N LEU A 125 13.15 12.46 -3.34
CA LEU A 125 12.72 13.19 -2.14
C LEU A 125 13.56 14.47 -1.92
N ALA A 126 14.88 14.40 -2.12
CA ALA A 126 15.77 15.54 -2.02
C ALA A 126 15.45 16.62 -3.07
N CYS A 127 15.15 16.21 -4.31
CA CYS A 127 14.68 17.13 -5.35
C CYS A 127 13.34 17.78 -4.97
N ARG A 128 12.37 17.02 -4.44
CA ARG A 128 11.09 17.57 -3.94
C ARG A 128 11.34 18.62 -2.84
N SER A 129 12.28 18.36 -1.93
CA SER A 129 12.66 19.32 -0.88
C SER A 129 13.19 20.64 -1.46
N LEU A 130 14.09 20.57 -2.46
CA LEU A 130 14.63 21.75 -3.14
C LEU A 130 13.58 22.49 -3.99
N LEU A 131 12.66 21.79 -4.63
CA LEU A 131 11.57 22.40 -5.38
C LEU A 131 10.69 23.26 -4.46
N SER A 132 10.36 22.77 -3.26
CA SER A 132 9.71 23.59 -2.22
C SER A 132 10.57 24.81 -1.86
N GLY A 133 11.88 24.67 -1.74
CA GLY A 133 12.76 25.83 -1.51
C GLY A 133 12.73 26.85 -2.66
N PHE A 134 12.51 26.42 -3.90
CA PHE A 134 12.31 27.35 -5.02
C PHE A 134 10.99 28.11 -4.93
N GLU A 135 9.93 27.45 -4.47
CA GLU A 135 8.63 28.08 -4.20
C GLU A 135 8.74 29.11 -3.07
N ASP A 136 9.52 28.79 -2.03
CA ASP A 136 9.84 29.67 -0.91
C ASP A 136 10.82 30.81 -1.29
N CYS A 137 11.31 30.82 -2.53
CA CYS A 137 12.34 31.76 -3.02
C CYS A 137 13.65 31.73 -2.21
N ASP A 138 14.02 30.56 -1.69
CA ASP A 138 15.28 30.32 -0.97
C ASP A 138 16.48 30.80 -1.82
N ARG A 139 17.37 31.56 -1.20
CA ARG A 139 18.65 31.95 -1.78
C ARG A 139 19.59 30.75 -1.78
N LEU A 140 20.66 30.86 -2.54
CA LEU A 140 21.62 29.76 -2.68
C LEU A 140 22.17 29.23 -1.33
N PRO A 141 22.51 30.05 -0.32
CA PRO A 141 22.93 29.53 0.99
C PRO A 141 21.82 28.77 1.74
N GLU A 142 20.56 29.15 1.55
CA GLU A 142 19.40 28.48 2.17
C GLU A 142 19.12 27.14 1.48
N LEU A 143 19.23 27.09 0.15
CA LEU A 143 19.16 25.83 -0.61
C LEU A 143 20.29 24.87 -0.24
N GLN A 144 21.50 25.41 -0.06
CA GLN A 144 22.68 24.66 0.39
C GLN A 144 22.42 24.05 1.77
N LYS A 145 21.99 24.88 2.74
CA LYS A 145 21.61 24.43 4.08
C LYS A 145 20.50 23.37 4.04
N ARG A 146 19.49 23.55 3.19
CA ARG A 146 18.40 22.59 3.01
C ARG A 146 18.92 21.22 2.55
N VAL A 147 19.90 21.17 1.65
CA VAL A 147 20.55 19.91 1.22
C VAL A 147 21.41 19.33 2.35
N ASP A 148 22.11 20.16 3.10
CA ASP A 148 22.95 19.74 4.22
C ASP A 148 22.13 19.09 5.35
N GLU A 149 20.92 19.58 5.60
CA GLU A 149 19.97 19.07 6.59
C GLU A 149 19.26 17.77 6.17
N LEU A 150 19.37 17.34 4.89
CA LEU A 150 18.77 16.08 4.46
C LEU A 150 19.53 14.88 5.06
N PRO A 151 18.83 13.97 5.77
CA PRO A 151 19.43 12.77 6.32
C PRO A 151 19.96 11.85 5.22
N PRO A 152 21.06 11.09 5.45
CA PRO A 152 21.60 10.14 4.47
C PRO A 152 20.69 8.91 4.28
N GLU A 153 20.10 8.42 5.36
CA GLU A 153 19.26 7.23 5.42
C GLU A 153 17.80 7.55 5.06
N LEU A 154 17.10 6.60 4.44
CA LEU A 154 15.69 6.80 4.04
C LEU A 154 14.76 6.82 5.25
N GLU A 155 15.06 6.02 6.27
CA GLU A 155 14.32 5.93 7.51
C GLU A 155 14.26 7.31 8.20
N ASP A 156 15.43 7.93 8.42
CA ASP A 156 15.53 9.28 8.99
C ASP A 156 14.90 10.34 8.06
N PHE A 157 14.93 10.12 6.74
CA PHE A 157 14.23 10.98 5.79
C PHE A 157 12.70 10.90 5.98
N PHE A 158 12.15 9.71 6.20
CA PHE A 158 10.73 9.53 6.50
C PHE A 158 10.36 10.17 7.84
N ASP A 159 11.21 10.05 8.86
CA ASP A 159 11.06 10.78 10.14
C ASP A 159 10.96 12.29 9.90
N LEU A 160 11.87 12.85 9.10
CA LEU A 160 11.85 14.27 8.75
C LEU A 160 10.56 14.66 8.00
N MET A 161 10.05 13.81 7.12
CA MET A 161 8.79 14.05 6.40
C MET A 161 7.59 14.03 7.35
N LEU A 162 7.54 13.08 8.27
CA LEU A 162 6.48 12.94 9.25
C LEU A 162 6.49 14.08 10.27
N ALA A 163 7.67 14.50 10.73
CA ALA A 163 7.85 15.62 11.65
C ALA A 163 7.34 16.97 11.08
N LYS A 164 7.28 17.10 9.75
CA LYS A 164 6.74 18.29 9.06
C LYS A 164 5.22 18.32 8.99
N ILE A 165 4.54 17.22 9.33
CA ILE A 165 3.07 17.19 9.36
C ILE A 165 2.59 18.13 10.47
N ASN A 166 1.67 19.04 10.12
CA ASN A 166 1.08 19.95 11.09
C ASN A 166 0.42 19.16 12.24
N GLN A 167 0.68 19.58 13.49
CA GLN A 167 0.17 18.91 14.69
C GLN A 167 -1.34 18.63 14.65
N ARG A 168 -2.15 19.55 14.07
CA ARG A 168 -3.60 19.40 13.93
C ARG A 168 -4.04 18.23 13.03
N TYR A 169 -3.11 17.68 12.25
CA TYR A 169 -3.31 16.64 11.25
C TYR A 169 -2.63 15.32 11.60
N GLN A 170 -1.83 15.27 12.67
CA GLN A 170 -1.05 14.09 13.04
C GLN A 170 -1.95 12.88 13.29
N TYR A 171 -3.05 13.05 14.05
CA TYR A 171 -3.99 11.95 14.29
C TYR A 171 -4.59 11.39 13.00
N GLN A 172 -5.09 12.25 12.11
CA GLN A 172 -5.69 11.80 10.84
C GLN A 172 -4.63 11.15 9.94
N GLY A 173 -3.43 11.71 9.89
CA GLY A 173 -2.30 11.18 9.13
C GLY A 173 -1.88 9.79 9.60
N ALA A 174 -1.69 9.65 10.91
CA ALA A 174 -1.33 8.41 11.56
C ALA A 174 -2.41 7.33 11.38
N TYR A 175 -3.68 7.69 11.51
CA TYR A 175 -4.81 6.79 11.26
C TYR A 175 -4.84 6.28 9.81
N LEU A 176 -4.73 7.16 8.82
CA LEU A 176 -4.72 6.77 7.40
C LEU A 176 -3.51 5.88 7.06
N LEU A 177 -2.33 6.21 7.60
CA LEU A 177 -1.12 5.39 7.45
C LEU A 177 -1.32 4.00 8.06
N ARG A 178 -1.86 3.92 9.27
CA ARG A 178 -2.09 2.64 9.97
C ARG A 178 -3.13 1.80 9.23
N LEU A 179 -4.20 2.41 8.74
CA LEU A 179 -5.26 1.75 7.97
C LEU A 179 -4.71 1.12 6.68
N CYS A 180 -3.90 1.87 5.92
CA CYS A 180 -3.23 1.35 4.72
C CYS A 180 -2.20 0.26 5.04
N TYR A 181 -1.41 0.46 6.10
CA TYR A 181 -0.40 -0.51 6.54
C TYR A 181 -1.04 -1.84 6.96
N GLU A 182 -2.07 -1.81 7.82
CA GLU A 182 -2.74 -3.00 8.33
C GLU A 182 -3.45 -3.78 7.23
N SER A 183 -4.13 -3.11 6.29
CA SER A 183 -4.75 -3.77 5.13
C SER A 183 -3.70 -4.51 4.28
N GLN A 184 -2.56 -3.86 4.01
CA GLN A 184 -1.50 -4.47 3.21
C GLN A 184 -0.74 -5.57 3.97
N ARG A 185 -0.54 -5.41 5.29
CA ARG A 185 0.08 -6.43 6.15
C ARG A 185 -0.77 -7.70 6.22
N ALA A 186 -2.08 -7.54 6.46
CA ALA A 186 -3.01 -8.66 6.57
C ALA A 186 -3.14 -9.41 5.24
N SER A 187 -3.31 -8.70 4.12
CA SER A 187 -3.44 -9.33 2.80
C SER A 187 -2.18 -10.08 2.32
N ARG A 188 -1.00 -9.76 2.87
CA ARG A 188 0.24 -10.53 2.63
C ARG A 188 0.32 -11.82 3.45
N SER A 189 -0.54 -12.01 4.45
CA SER A 189 -0.57 -13.22 5.28
C SER A 189 -1.30 -14.34 4.55
N PRO A 190 -0.67 -15.52 4.33
CA PRO A 190 -1.33 -16.63 3.64
C PRO A 190 -2.63 -17.05 4.33
N GLY A 191 -3.71 -17.16 3.55
CA GLY A 191 -5.04 -17.55 4.05
C GLY A 191 -5.82 -16.44 4.76
N CYS A 192 -5.27 -15.23 4.89
CA CYS A 192 -6.03 -14.08 5.38
C CYS A 192 -7.01 -13.58 4.30
N PRO A 193 -8.31 -13.35 4.63
CA PRO A 193 -9.29 -12.89 3.65
C PRO A 193 -9.26 -11.37 3.40
N ALA A 194 -8.33 -10.63 4.02
CA ALA A 194 -8.24 -9.17 3.89
C ALA A 194 -8.00 -8.74 2.43
N LEU A 195 -8.70 -7.69 1.98
CA LEU A 195 -8.49 -7.13 0.64
C LEU A 195 -7.06 -6.64 0.44
N ALA A 196 -6.46 -7.00 -0.70
CA ALA A 196 -5.09 -6.63 -1.07
C ALA A 196 -4.95 -5.16 -1.50
N ASN A 197 -5.98 -4.62 -2.16
CA ASN A 197 -5.97 -3.26 -2.67
C ASN A 197 -6.79 -2.35 -1.77
N MET A 198 -6.30 -1.12 -1.59
CA MET A 198 -7.04 -0.05 -0.93
C MET A 198 -7.73 0.80 -2.00
N ASP A 199 -9.00 0.52 -2.31
CA ASP A 199 -9.75 1.32 -3.29
C ASP A 199 -9.85 2.78 -2.85
N THR A 200 -9.57 3.71 -3.77
CA THR A 200 -9.51 5.15 -3.48
C THR A 200 -10.86 5.70 -3.05
N LEU A 201 -11.96 5.30 -3.69
CA LEU A 201 -13.29 5.81 -3.35
C LEU A 201 -13.76 5.21 -2.02
N ALA A 202 -13.56 3.91 -1.79
CA ALA A 202 -13.91 3.28 -0.52
C ALA A 202 -13.16 3.88 0.67
N LEU A 203 -11.86 4.20 0.51
CA LEU A 203 -11.12 4.91 1.55
C LEU A 203 -11.63 6.34 1.76
N ALA A 204 -12.00 7.04 0.68
CA ALA A 204 -12.52 8.41 0.77
C ALA A 204 -13.84 8.44 1.57
N LEU A 205 -14.71 7.45 1.38
CA LEU A 205 -15.96 7.30 2.12
C LEU A 205 -15.74 6.99 3.61
N VAL A 206 -14.65 6.32 3.98
CA VAL A 206 -14.31 6.05 5.40
C VAL A 206 -13.64 7.25 6.07
N ASP A 207 -12.88 8.04 5.33
CA ASP A 207 -12.23 9.26 5.84
C ASP A 207 -13.21 10.44 5.96
N ASP A 208 -14.34 10.38 5.25
CA ASP A 208 -15.43 11.36 5.35
C ASP A 208 -16.47 10.95 6.42
N LEU A 209 -16.54 11.73 7.50
CA LEU A 209 -17.43 11.46 8.63
C LEU A 209 -18.91 11.76 8.34
N ASP A 210 -19.20 12.55 7.30
CA ASP A 210 -20.57 12.94 6.95
C ASP A 210 -21.25 11.91 6.04
N VAL A 211 -20.50 10.92 5.55
CA VAL A 211 -21.01 9.88 4.68
C VAL A 211 -21.54 8.70 5.50
N SER A 212 -22.76 8.29 5.22
CA SER A 212 -23.36 7.06 5.76
C SER A 212 -23.71 6.09 4.64
N ALA A 213 -23.80 4.79 4.94
CA ALA A 213 -24.09 3.76 3.95
C ALA A 213 -25.35 4.01 3.10
N ASN A 214 -26.33 4.76 3.60
CA ASN A 214 -27.57 5.06 2.88
C ASN A 214 -27.40 5.99 1.66
N SER A 215 -26.36 6.82 1.62
CA SER A 215 -26.16 7.82 0.57
C SER A 215 -25.24 7.31 -0.54
N ILE A 216 -24.44 6.27 -0.26
CA ILE A 216 -23.39 5.75 -1.16
C ILE A 216 -23.96 5.29 -2.49
N ALA A 217 -25.07 4.54 -2.48
CA ALA A 217 -25.68 4.02 -3.71
C ALA A 217 -26.21 5.14 -4.63
N GLY A 218 -26.54 6.30 -4.06
CA GLY A 218 -27.07 7.47 -4.77
C GLY A 218 -26.00 8.47 -5.24
N LEU A 219 -24.73 8.26 -4.93
CA LEU A 219 -23.66 9.19 -5.30
C LEU A 219 -23.56 9.36 -6.82
N SER A 220 -23.60 10.62 -7.26
CA SER A 220 -23.34 10.95 -8.66
C SER A 220 -21.89 10.66 -9.01
N TRP A 221 -21.59 10.56 -10.31
CA TRP A 221 -20.20 10.38 -10.75
C TRP A 221 -19.31 11.57 -10.34
N GLN A 222 -19.87 12.78 -10.29
CA GLN A 222 -19.14 13.96 -9.87
C GLN A 222 -18.82 13.91 -8.37
N ASP A 223 -19.77 13.50 -7.52
CA ASP A 223 -19.54 13.36 -6.08
C ASP A 223 -18.41 12.34 -5.81
N LYS A 224 -18.38 11.23 -6.56
CA LYS A 224 -17.30 10.23 -6.46
C LYS A 224 -15.93 10.83 -6.81
N ILE A 225 -15.86 11.67 -7.85
CA ILE A 225 -14.62 12.36 -8.24
C ILE A 225 -14.19 13.34 -7.14
N ASP A 226 -15.12 14.12 -6.61
CA ASP A 226 -14.85 15.14 -5.60
C ASP A 226 -14.33 14.49 -4.31
N LEU A 227 -14.96 13.39 -3.85
CA LEU A 227 -14.52 12.59 -2.71
C LEU A 227 -13.08 12.07 -2.90
N CYS A 228 -12.77 11.50 -4.06
CA CYS A 228 -11.42 11.00 -4.35
C CYS A 228 -10.37 12.13 -4.40
N THR A 229 -10.76 13.29 -4.94
CA THR A 229 -9.88 14.47 -5.04
C THR A 229 -9.59 15.04 -3.66
N VAL A 230 -10.60 15.11 -2.78
CA VAL A 230 -10.43 15.50 -1.39
C VAL A 230 -9.51 14.52 -0.67
N LEU A 231 -9.73 13.21 -0.81
CA LEU A 231 -8.85 12.20 -0.22
C LEU A 231 -7.40 12.35 -0.70
N GLU A 232 -7.15 12.55 -1.99
CA GLU A 232 -5.79 12.75 -2.52
C GLU A 232 -5.09 13.95 -1.84
N GLY A 233 -5.79 15.08 -1.72
CA GLY A 233 -5.28 16.26 -1.02
C GLY A 233 -5.03 16.00 0.48
N ARG A 234 -5.88 15.18 1.10
CA ARG A 234 -5.74 14.76 2.49
C ARG A 234 -4.53 13.84 2.70
N LEU A 235 -4.32 12.84 1.85
CA LEU A 235 -3.13 11.98 1.89
C LEU A 235 -1.84 12.80 1.74
N ARG A 236 -1.81 13.75 0.80
CA ARG A 236 -0.66 14.64 0.58
C ARG A 236 -0.34 15.50 1.81
N SER A 237 -1.37 16.07 2.44
CA SER A 237 -1.20 17.01 3.55
C SER A 237 -1.05 16.36 4.94
N ARG A 238 -1.69 15.20 5.17
CA ARG A 238 -1.73 14.51 6.47
C ARG A 238 -0.71 13.38 6.58
N CYS A 239 -0.35 12.73 5.47
CA CYS A 239 0.55 11.57 5.49
C CYS A 239 1.98 11.91 5.00
N GLY A 240 2.31 13.20 4.85
CA GLY A 240 3.64 13.65 4.43
C GLY A 240 4.06 13.20 3.03
N GLY A 241 3.11 12.75 2.19
CA GLY A 241 3.41 12.17 0.87
C GLY A 241 3.88 10.71 0.90
N LEU A 242 3.76 10.02 2.04
CA LEU A 242 4.08 8.59 2.18
C LEU A 242 3.04 7.66 1.54
N LEU A 243 1.82 8.17 1.32
CA LEU A 243 0.74 7.54 0.58
C LEU A 243 0.41 8.36 -0.68
N GLU A 244 0.18 7.67 -1.79
CA GLU A 244 -0.15 8.25 -3.09
C GLU A 244 -1.34 7.50 -3.71
N THR A 245 -2.15 8.18 -4.52
CA THR A 245 -3.22 7.56 -5.31
C THR A 245 -2.66 7.11 -6.66
N GLN A 246 -3.09 5.95 -7.12
CA GLN A 246 -2.76 5.40 -8.44
C GLN A 246 -4.05 5.21 -9.24
N PRO A 247 -4.23 5.89 -10.39
CA PRO A 247 -5.44 5.77 -11.19
C PRO A 247 -5.55 4.40 -11.87
N ALA A 248 -6.77 3.97 -12.16
CA ALA A 248 -7.04 2.72 -12.86
C ALA A 248 -6.77 2.82 -14.38
N GLY A 249 -5.52 2.55 -14.79
CA GLY A 249 -5.13 2.45 -16.20
C GLY A 249 -5.26 3.75 -17.02
N ASN A 250 -4.99 3.67 -18.33
CA ASN A 250 -4.82 4.78 -19.29
C ASN A 250 -6.04 5.70 -19.53
N LYS A 251 -7.04 5.75 -18.64
CA LYS A 251 -8.20 6.63 -18.78
C LYS A 251 -8.03 7.90 -17.94
N ASN A 252 -7.65 8.99 -18.61
CA ASN A 252 -7.80 10.41 -18.22
C ASN A 252 -7.54 10.77 -16.74
N GLY A 253 -6.66 10.09 -16.02
CA GLY A 253 -6.32 10.44 -14.63
C GLY A 253 -7.51 10.41 -13.66
N GLN A 254 -8.53 9.58 -13.90
CA GLN A 254 -9.64 9.44 -12.96
C GLN A 254 -9.19 8.67 -11.71
N LEU A 255 -9.37 9.28 -10.54
CA LEU A 255 -9.08 8.67 -9.24
C LEU A 255 -10.12 7.62 -8.84
N VAL A 256 -11.34 7.72 -9.39
CA VAL A 256 -12.42 6.74 -9.15
C VAL A 256 -12.04 5.38 -9.76
N GLY A 257 -12.08 4.34 -8.94
CA GLY A 257 -11.60 2.99 -9.29
C GLY A 257 -10.08 2.81 -9.19
N GLY A 258 -9.35 3.87 -8.81
CA GLY A 258 -7.93 3.80 -8.48
C GLY A 258 -7.66 3.13 -7.13
N VAL A 259 -6.39 3.05 -6.77
CA VAL A 259 -5.93 2.47 -5.50
C VAL A 259 -5.01 3.41 -4.75
N VAL A 260 -5.06 3.36 -3.43
CA VAL A 260 -4.10 4.04 -2.55
C VAL A 260 -2.94 3.10 -2.28
N VAL A 261 -1.72 3.57 -2.49
CA VAL A 261 -0.48 2.82 -2.33
C VAL A 261 0.53 3.60 -1.51
N PHE A 262 1.47 2.91 -0.90
CA PHE A 262 2.68 3.57 -0.41
C PHE A 262 3.50 4.09 -1.58
N MET A 263 4.03 5.31 -1.45
CA MET A 263 4.87 5.93 -2.49
C MET A 263 6.07 5.04 -2.89
N HIS A 264 6.53 4.17 -1.98
CA HIS A 264 7.55 3.18 -2.23
C HIS A 264 7.45 2.02 -1.24
N ARG A 265 7.95 0.84 -1.65
CA ARG A 265 8.03 -0.34 -0.79
C ARG A 265 8.77 -0.10 0.53
N THR A 266 9.82 0.72 0.51
CA THR A 266 10.63 1.04 1.70
C THR A 266 9.81 1.75 2.78
N VAL A 267 8.77 2.51 2.43
CA VAL A 267 7.87 3.13 3.40
C VAL A 267 7.09 2.07 4.17
N PHE A 268 6.56 1.05 3.47
CA PHE A 268 5.90 -0.08 4.12
C PHE A 268 6.86 -0.84 5.04
N GLU A 269 8.12 -1.03 4.61
CA GLU A 269 9.14 -1.72 5.43
C GLU A 269 9.54 -0.87 6.65
N TYR A 270 9.64 0.45 6.51
CA TYR A 270 9.85 1.39 7.61
C TYR A 270 8.72 1.30 8.64
N LEU A 271 7.45 1.38 8.21
CA LEU A 271 6.28 1.25 9.08
C LEU A 271 6.10 -0.17 9.67
N SER A 272 6.86 -1.16 9.20
CA SER A 272 6.81 -2.51 9.78
C SER A 272 7.56 -2.65 11.10
N ASN A 273 8.40 -1.67 11.44
CA ASN A 273 9.03 -1.57 12.73
C ASN A 273 8.04 -0.95 13.74
N GLU A 274 7.67 -1.68 14.80
CA GLU A 274 6.69 -1.19 15.79
C GLU A 274 7.18 0.08 16.53
N SER A 275 8.50 0.28 16.70
CA SER A 275 9.03 1.49 17.35
C SER A 275 8.73 2.78 16.59
N VAL A 276 8.45 2.69 15.28
CA VAL A 276 8.07 3.84 14.46
C VAL A 276 6.71 4.40 14.90
N TRP A 277 5.79 3.53 15.30
CA TRP A 277 4.45 3.94 15.75
C TRP A 277 4.45 4.57 17.16
N GLU A 278 5.57 4.51 17.87
CA GLU A 278 5.76 5.16 19.16
C GLU A 278 6.07 6.66 19.04
N GLN A 279 6.40 7.14 17.84
CA GLN A 279 6.69 8.55 17.58
C GLN A 279 5.44 9.42 17.78
N ASP A 280 5.61 10.63 18.34
CA ASP A 280 4.50 11.54 18.65
C ASP A 280 3.59 11.85 17.45
N CYS A 281 4.16 11.93 16.24
CA CYS A 281 3.41 12.23 15.02
C CYS A 281 2.62 11.04 14.45
N LEU A 282 2.95 9.80 14.87
CA LEU A 282 2.29 8.56 14.45
C LEU A 282 1.52 7.88 15.59
N ARG A 283 1.66 8.38 16.81
CA ARG A 283 0.99 7.83 17.99
C ARG A 283 -0.51 8.04 17.87
N THR A 284 -1.22 6.99 17.48
CA THR A 284 -2.68 6.91 17.56
C THR A 284 -3.13 6.35 18.91
N ASP A 285 -4.39 6.57 19.28
CA ASP A 285 -5.00 5.90 20.44
C ASP A 285 -4.87 4.35 20.28
N PRO A 286 -4.55 3.58 21.35
CA PRO A 286 -3.77 2.33 21.30
C PRO A 286 -4.53 1.09 20.83
N TYR A 287 -5.70 1.23 20.24
CA TYR A 287 -6.55 0.09 19.93
C TYR A 287 -6.59 -0.14 18.42
N GLY A 288 -5.88 -1.18 17.98
CA GLY A 288 -6.15 -1.85 16.70
C GLY A 288 -7.64 -1.97 16.35
N PRO A 289 -8.57 -2.05 17.33
CA PRO A 289 -10.00 -1.89 17.09
C PRO A 289 -10.44 -0.73 16.19
N ALA A 290 -9.96 0.50 16.36
CA ALA A 290 -10.42 1.62 15.54
C ALA A 290 -10.03 1.44 14.05
N VAL A 291 -8.81 0.95 13.81
CA VAL A 291 -8.32 0.64 12.46
C VAL A 291 -9.09 -0.54 11.86
N ALA A 292 -9.35 -1.57 12.66
CA ALA A 292 -10.17 -2.70 12.24
C ALA A 292 -11.61 -2.27 11.90
N THR A 293 -12.23 -1.39 12.69
CA THR A 293 -13.52 -0.78 12.36
C THR A 293 -13.45 0.01 11.06
N GLY A 294 -12.41 0.84 10.86
CA GLY A 294 -12.22 1.57 9.60
C GLY A 294 -12.11 0.63 8.39
N LEU A 295 -11.39 -0.49 8.54
CA LEU A 295 -11.22 -1.49 7.48
C LEU A 295 -12.50 -2.29 7.20
N SER A 296 -13.28 -2.63 8.24
CA SER A 296 -14.57 -3.29 8.06
C SER A 296 -15.59 -2.36 7.39
N MET A 297 -15.63 -1.08 7.76
CA MET A 297 -16.46 -0.06 7.12
C MET A 297 -16.04 0.19 5.67
N ARG A 298 -14.73 0.26 5.39
CA ARG A 298 -14.20 0.36 4.03
C ARG A 298 -14.67 -0.81 3.17
N ASP A 299 -14.65 -2.04 3.70
CA ASP A 299 -15.12 -3.22 2.99
C ASP A 299 -16.64 -3.20 2.77
N LEU A 300 -17.41 -2.74 3.75
CA LEU A 300 -18.87 -2.54 3.61
C LEU A 300 -19.20 -1.53 2.51
N TYR A 301 -18.54 -0.38 2.50
CA TYR A 301 -18.76 0.65 1.48
C TYR A 301 -18.34 0.16 0.09
N HIS A 302 -17.25 -0.60 0.01
CA HIS A 302 -16.83 -1.26 -1.23
C HIS A 302 -17.87 -2.26 -1.75
N MET A 303 -18.53 -3.03 -0.87
CA MET A 303 -19.66 -3.88 -1.27
C MET A 303 -20.84 -3.06 -1.82
N ILE A 304 -21.22 -1.97 -1.15
CA ILE A 304 -22.33 -1.11 -1.58
C ILE A 304 -22.05 -0.50 -2.96
N LEU A 305 -20.83 -0.02 -3.18
CA LEU A 305 -20.38 0.51 -4.47
C LEU A 305 -20.52 -0.53 -5.60
N HIS A 306 -20.06 -1.76 -5.36
CA HIS A 306 -20.17 -2.84 -6.34
C HIS A 306 -21.62 -3.25 -6.61
N VAL A 307 -22.46 -3.30 -5.57
CA VAL A 307 -23.89 -3.58 -5.77
C VAL A 307 -24.56 -2.49 -6.60
N ALA A 308 -24.23 -1.21 -6.40
CA ALA A 308 -24.75 -0.11 -7.22
C ALA A 308 -24.32 -0.20 -8.70
N GLU A 309 -23.32 -1.01 -9.03
CA GLU A 309 -22.88 -1.30 -10.40
C GLU A 309 -23.55 -2.55 -11.01
N LEU A 310 -24.20 -3.40 -10.20
CA LEU A 310 -24.78 -4.68 -10.64
C LEU A 310 -25.91 -4.54 -11.68
N ASP A 311 -26.45 -3.34 -11.87
CA ASP A 311 -27.51 -3.07 -12.85
C ASP A 311 -26.98 -2.59 -14.22
N LYS A 312 -25.67 -2.29 -14.34
CA LYS A 312 -25.16 -1.45 -15.44
C LYS A 312 -24.30 -2.15 -16.50
N GLU A 313 -23.73 -3.34 -16.27
CA GLU A 313 -22.62 -3.80 -17.14
C GLU A 313 -22.58 -5.26 -17.61
N GLY A 314 -23.55 -6.13 -17.31
CA GLY A 314 -23.47 -7.54 -17.78
C GLY A 314 -22.24 -8.32 -17.29
N LYS A 315 -21.48 -7.76 -16.33
CA LYS A 315 -20.29 -8.34 -15.66
C LYS A 315 -20.63 -8.93 -14.30
N SER A 316 -21.86 -9.40 -14.10
CA SER A 316 -22.41 -9.70 -12.78
C SER A 316 -21.60 -10.75 -12.00
N GLN A 317 -20.97 -11.72 -12.68
CA GLN A 317 -20.11 -12.71 -12.02
C GLN A 317 -18.82 -12.12 -11.42
N ARG A 318 -18.19 -11.16 -12.09
CA ARG A 318 -16.97 -10.51 -11.59
C ARG A 318 -17.30 -9.63 -10.39
N ILE A 319 -18.40 -8.88 -10.49
CA ILE A 319 -18.86 -7.99 -9.42
C ILE A 319 -19.27 -8.82 -8.20
N GLU A 320 -19.97 -9.94 -8.40
CA GLU A 320 -20.32 -10.88 -7.33
C GLU A 320 -19.08 -11.42 -6.59
N ALA A 321 -18.03 -11.81 -7.32
CA ALA A 321 -16.77 -12.23 -6.70
C ALA A 321 -16.10 -11.11 -5.88
N GLN A 322 -16.17 -9.86 -6.34
CA GLN A 322 -15.65 -8.70 -5.61
C GLN A 322 -16.46 -8.42 -4.34
N VAL A 323 -17.80 -8.51 -4.40
CA VAL A 323 -18.69 -8.38 -3.24
C VAL A 323 -18.38 -9.46 -2.20
N ILE A 324 -18.22 -10.72 -2.61
CA ILE A 324 -17.86 -11.82 -1.70
C ILE A 324 -16.50 -11.59 -1.04
N SER A 325 -15.50 -11.16 -1.81
CA SER A 325 -14.17 -10.89 -1.28
C SER A 325 -14.22 -9.76 -0.23
N ALA A 326 -14.98 -8.70 -0.51
CA ALA A 326 -15.18 -7.60 0.42
C ALA A 326 -15.97 -8.03 1.66
N LEU A 327 -17.02 -8.86 1.52
CA LEU A 327 -17.77 -9.41 2.66
C LEU A 327 -16.87 -10.20 3.60
N ARG A 328 -16.04 -11.11 3.06
CA ARG A 328 -15.11 -11.92 3.84
C ARG A 328 -14.04 -11.08 4.55
N SER A 329 -13.48 -10.10 3.84
CA SER A 329 -12.54 -9.13 4.43
C SER A 329 -13.21 -8.33 5.54
N GLY A 330 -14.41 -7.79 5.29
CA GLY A 330 -15.15 -6.98 6.23
C GLY A 330 -15.41 -7.73 7.53
N LEU A 331 -15.99 -8.94 7.44
CA LEU A 331 -16.24 -9.80 8.61
C LEU A 331 -14.96 -10.16 9.38
N PHE A 332 -13.83 -10.36 8.69
CA PHE A 332 -12.53 -10.61 9.33
C PHE A 332 -12.05 -9.42 10.17
N TRP A 333 -12.28 -8.19 9.69
CA TRP A 333 -11.95 -6.97 10.43
C TRP A 333 -12.95 -6.68 11.55
N THR A 334 -14.24 -6.97 11.34
CA THR A 334 -15.29 -6.83 12.36
C THR A 334 -14.99 -7.63 13.63
N GLN A 335 -14.36 -8.81 13.51
CA GLN A 335 -13.91 -9.61 14.67
C GLN A 335 -12.79 -8.95 15.49
N ARG A 336 -12.10 -7.95 14.94
CA ARG A 336 -10.93 -7.27 15.53
C ARG A 336 -11.22 -5.83 15.92
N GLY A 337 -12.41 -5.32 15.60
CA GLY A 337 -12.85 -3.96 15.85
C GLY A 337 -14.22 -3.91 16.49
N ASP A 338 -14.85 -2.75 16.36
CA ASP A 338 -16.25 -2.56 16.76
C ASP A 338 -17.17 -3.22 15.73
N ALA A 339 -17.91 -4.22 16.19
CA ALA A 339 -18.86 -4.94 15.36
C ALA A 339 -20.15 -4.15 15.09
N ILE A 340 -20.52 -3.23 15.98
CA ILE A 340 -21.81 -2.53 15.97
C ILE A 340 -21.93 -1.70 14.70
N GLY A 341 -20.94 -0.85 14.40
CA GLY A 341 -20.99 0.03 13.22
C GLY A 341 -21.15 -0.72 11.88
N PHE A 342 -20.48 -1.87 11.73
CA PHE A 342 -20.61 -2.69 10.52
C PHE A 342 -22.03 -3.28 10.39
N PHE A 343 -22.55 -3.91 11.45
CA PHE A 343 -23.84 -4.58 11.39
C PHE A 343 -25.04 -3.63 11.41
N GLU A 344 -24.91 -2.43 11.98
CA GLU A 344 -25.92 -1.37 11.89
C GLU A 344 -26.08 -0.86 10.46
N GLN A 345 -24.99 -0.80 9.69
CA GLN A 345 -25.00 -0.29 8.32
C GLN A 345 -25.18 -1.38 7.25
N LEU A 346 -24.96 -2.66 7.59
CA LEU A 346 -25.15 -3.81 6.69
C LEU A 346 -26.55 -3.88 6.04
N PRO A 347 -27.66 -3.50 6.71
CA PRO A 347 -28.98 -3.41 6.07
C PRO A 347 -29.02 -2.58 4.79
N HIS A 348 -28.21 -1.53 4.66
CA HIS A 348 -28.17 -0.70 3.45
C HIS A 348 -27.59 -1.44 2.24
N PHE A 349 -26.53 -2.22 2.45
CA PHE A 349 -26.01 -3.14 1.43
C PHE A 349 -27.06 -4.17 1.02
N LEU A 350 -27.70 -4.81 2.01
CA LEU A 350 -28.69 -5.86 1.79
C LEU A 350 -29.92 -5.35 1.02
N SER A 351 -30.39 -4.14 1.37
CA SER A 351 -31.49 -3.47 0.68
C SER A 351 -31.13 -3.17 -0.78
N GLY A 352 -29.90 -2.71 -1.03
CA GLY A 352 -29.39 -2.51 -2.39
C GLY A 352 -29.32 -3.82 -3.19
N LEU A 353 -28.86 -4.90 -2.57
CA LEU A 353 -28.74 -6.21 -3.21
C LEU A 353 -30.11 -6.75 -3.67
N VAL A 354 -31.14 -6.61 -2.82
CA VAL A 354 -32.51 -6.99 -3.15
C VAL A 354 -33.10 -6.08 -4.24
N ALA A 355 -32.87 -4.77 -4.14
CA ALA A 355 -33.39 -3.77 -5.09
C ALA A 355 -32.87 -3.98 -6.52
N CYS A 356 -31.63 -4.46 -6.68
CA CYS A 356 -31.04 -4.75 -7.99
C CYS A 356 -31.67 -5.95 -8.72
N LYS A 357 -32.58 -6.72 -8.08
CA LYS A 357 -33.23 -7.93 -8.64
C LYS A 357 -32.24 -8.96 -9.23
N TYR A 358 -30.98 -8.89 -8.82
CA TYR A 358 -29.95 -9.85 -9.21
C TYR A 358 -30.07 -11.08 -8.33
N GLU A 359 -30.17 -12.26 -8.93
CA GLU A 359 -30.12 -13.53 -8.19
C GLU A 359 -28.65 -13.97 -8.03
N PRO A 360 -28.06 -13.89 -6.83
CA PRO A 360 -26.67 -14.29 -6.63
C PRO A 360 -26.51 -15.79 -6.83
N LYS A 361 -25.45 -16.17 -7.54
CA LYS A 361 -25.05 -17.58 -7.74
C LYS A 361 -24.28 -18.12 -6.53
N ASP A 362 -23.58 -17.25 -5.81
CA ASP A 362 -22.88 -17.60 -4.59
C ASP A 362 -23.90 -17.96 -3.49
N PRO A 363 -23.74 -19.12 -2.82
CA PRO A 363 -24.72 -19.59 -1.85
C PRO A 363 -24.85 -18.67 -0.62
N VAL A 364 -23.77 -17.98 -0.22
CA VAL A 364 -23.80 -17.08 0.93
C VAL A 364 -24.57 -15.81 0.58
N LEU A 365 -24.27 -15.18 -0.56
CA LEU A 365 -25.04 -14.00 -1.00
C LEU A 365 -26.50 -14.33 -1.30
N SER A 366 -26.76 -15.49 -1.90
CA SER A 366 -28.13 -15.96 -2.14
C SER A 366 -28.90 -16.15 -0.83
N ALA A 367 -28.27 -16.75 0.19
CA ALA A 367 -28.87 -16.90 1.51
C ALA A 367 -29.12 -15.55 2.18
N LEU A 368 -28.17 -14.62 2.12
CA LEU A 368 -28.32 -13.27 2.67
C LEU A 368 -29.44 -12.50 1.99
N ALA A 369 -29.50 -12.51 0.66
CA ALA A 369 -30.57 -11.87 -0.10
C ALA A 369 -31.96 -12.44 0.26
N LYS A 370 -32.07 -13.77 0.41
CA LYS A 370 -33.34 -14.42 0.80
C LYS A 370 -33.75 -14.16 2.25
N ALA A 371 -32.78 -14.03 3.15
CA ALA A 371 -33.01 -13.70 4.54
C ALA A 371 -33.36 -12.21 4.76
N CYS A 372 -33.27 -11.39 3.70
CA CYS A 372 -33.72 -10.01 3.71
C CYS A 372 -35.16 -9.94 3.23
N HIS A 373 -36.09 -9.77 4.16
CA HIS A 373 -37.49 -9.49 3.83
C HIS A 373 -37.69 -7.99 3.58
N GLU A 374 -38.49 -7.64 2.57
CA GLU A 374 -39.01 -6.27 2.41
C GLU A 374 -39.87 -5.93 3.63
N LEU A 375 -39.43 -4.97 4.44
CA LEU A 375 -40.20 -4.51 5.59
C LEU A 375 -40.99 -3.23 5.23
N PRO A 376 -42.28 -3.15 5.59
CA PRO A 376 -43.11 -1.98 5.31
C PRO A 376 -42.58 -0.74 6.03
N GLY A 377 -42.55 0.38 5.31
CA GLY A 377 -41.75 1.58 5.58
C GLY A 377 -42.13 2.44 6.80
N THR A 378 -42.47 1.87 7.96
CA THR A 378 -42.91 2.64 9.13
C THR A 378 -42.31 2.25 10.49
N ALA A 379 -41.27 1.43 10.57
CA ALA A 379 -40.66 1.08 11.86
C ALA A 379 -39.20 1.55 11.97
N THR A 380 -38.95 2.37 13.00
CA THR A 380 -37.74 3.15 13.25
C THR A 380 -36.54 2.35 13.76
N ARG A 381 -36.64 1.01 13.90
CA ARG A 381 -35.52 0.09 14.15
C ARG A 381 -35.86 -1.28 13.55
N ASN A 382 -35.60 -1.44 12.26
CA ASN A 382 -35.90 -2.66 11.50
C ASN A 382 -34.70 -3.62 11.53
N TYR A 383 -34.74 -4.60 12.43
CA TYR A 383 -33.72 -5.63 12.53
C TYR A 383 -33.94 -6.71 11.46
N LEU A 384 -33.10 -6.71 10.43
CA LEU A 384 -33.03 -7.84 9.50
C LEU A 384 -32.50 -9.07 10.26
N HIS A 385 -33.07 -10.25 10.02
CA HIS A 385 -32.57 -11.50 10.60
C HIS A 385 -31.15 -11.82 10.11
N ALA A 386 -30.79 -11.42 8.89
CA ALA A 386 -29.50 -11.69 8.27
C ALA A 386 -28.29 -11.09 9.03
N PRO A 387 -28.25 -9.79 9.38
CA PRO A 387 -27.21 -9.21 10.24
C PRO A 387 -27.06 -9.92 11.59
N LEU A 388 -28.17 -10.27 12.27
CA LEU A 388 -28.15 -10.97 13.56
C LEU A 388 -27.55 -12.37 13.44
N LEU A 389 -27.90 -13.11 12.39
CA LEU A 389 -27.34 -14.44 12.12
C LEU A 389 -25.84 -14.35 11.81
N LEU A 390 -25.42 -13.42 10.94
CA LEU A 390 -24.00 -13.20 10.65
C LEU A 390 -23.21 -12.80 11.89
N ALA A 391 -23.74 -11.90 12.72
CA ALA A 391 -23.11 -11.48 13.96
C ALA A 391 -22.93 -12.66 14.93
N ALA A 392 -23.94 -13.53 15.05
CA ALA A 392 -23.85 -14.75 15.84
C ALA A 392 -22.79 -15.72 15.29
N ASP A 393 -22.77 -15.94 13.98
CA ASP A 393 -21.83 -16.86 13.31
C ASP A 393 -20.36 -16.43 13.48
N ILE A 394 -20.08 -15.13 13.43
CA ILE A 394 -18.71 -14.63 13.64
C ILE A 394 -18.35 -14.44 15.12
N GLY A 395 -19.25 -14.79 16.04
CA GLY A 395 -19.02 -14.69 17.48
C GLY A 395 -19.02 -13.26 18.04
N ALA A 396 -19.69 -12.31 17.38
CA ALA A 396 -19.81 -10.93 17.85
C ALA A 396 -20.76 -10.87 19.07
N ARG A 397 -20.21 -11.17 20.25
CA ARG A 397 -20.98 -11.25 21.52
C ARG A 397 -21.53 -9.91 21.99
N GLU A 398 -20.93 -8.81 21.54
CA GLU A 398 -21.31 -7.43 21.87
C GLU A 398 -22.43 -6.88 20.98
N TYR A 399 -22.80 -7.58 19.91
CA TYR A 399 -24.02 -7.29 19.14
C TYR A 399 -25.31 -7.75 19.88
N LYS A 400 -25.27 -7.75 21.22
CA LYS A 400 -26.44 -7.97 22.07
C LYS A 400 -27.13 -6.63 22.29
N ILE A 401 -28.26 -6.50 21.63
CA ILE A 401 -29.15 -5.34 21.58
C ILE A 401 -29.43 -4.77 22.98
N CYS A 402 -29.22 -3.46 23.14
CA CYS A 402 -29.96 -2.61 24.09
C CYS A 402 -31.23 -2.07 23.44
#